data_AF-A0A645DIR8-F1
#
_entry.id   AF-A0A645DIR8-F1
#
_cell.length_a   1.000
_cell.length_b   1.000
_cell.length_c   1.000
_cell.angle_alpha   90.00
_cell.angle_beta   90.00
_cell.angle_gamma   90.00
#
_symmetry.space_group_name_H-M   'P 1'
#
loop_
_entity.id
_entity.type
_entity.pdbx_description
1 polymer ?
#
loop_
_entity_poly.entity_id
_entity_poly.type
_entity_poly.pdbx_seq_one_letter_code
_entity_poly.pdbx_strand_id
1 'polypeptide(L)'
;MKSTCLVVKSDVGGAFVDGRRHTGKKKTLQVSYRCSTRKNKHACKTMEIRREYIETFVLKTLADYVFDDSLITKLVKHYKSYQKTRSSDLIIKRDELRQKIVESEEGIKNRVNLIVKSGSEILAKKLSQIETEKNFRG
;
A
#
# COMPACT_ATOMS: atom_id res chain seq x y z
N MET A 1 21.76 4.25 -15.02
CA MET A 1 21.99 4.20 -13.55
C MET A 1 22.58 5.54 -13.13
N LYS A 2 21.80 6.43 -12.49
CA LYS A 2 22.30 7.71 -11.98
C LYS A 2 22.88 7.44 -10.59
N SER A 3 24.20 7.45 -10.48
CA SER A 3 24.92 7.28 -9.22
C SER A 3 24.50 8.38 -8.25
N THR A 4 23.86 8.00 -7.17
CA THR A 4 23.46 8.84 -6.05
C THR A 4 24.69 9.44 -5.40
N CYS A 5 25.04 10.68 -5.78
CA CYS A 5 26.11 11.44 -5.13
C CYS A 5 25.51 12.18 -3.93
N LEU A 6 25.41 11.49 -2.79
CA LEU A 6 24.96 12.04 -1.51
C LEU A 6 26.10 12.73 -0.72
N VAL A 7 27.31 12.78 -1.30
CA VAL A 7 28.48 13.34 -0.63
C VAL A 7 28.60 14.82 -0.98
N VAL A 8 28.34 15.65 0.04
CA VAL A 8 28.52 17.10 0.20
C VAL A 8 29.36 17.79 -0.89
N LYS A 9 28.91 18.95 -1.38
CA LYS A 9 29.71 19.78 -2.32
C LYS A 9 30.94 20.35 -1.60
N SER A 10 32.10 20.29 -2.25
CA SER A 10 33.30 20.99 -1.76
C SER A 10 33.12 22.51 -1.81
N ASP A 11 33.95 23.24 -1.09
CA ASP A 11 34.20 24.69 -1.22
C ASP A 11 34.32 25.18 -2.68
N VAL A 12 34.95 24.37 -3.55
CA VAL A 12 35.12 24.68 -4.99
C VAL A 12 33.95 24.17 -5.85
N GLY A 13 32.81 23.83 -5.25
CA GLY A 13 31.61 23.34 -5.94
C GLY A 13 31.71 21.96 -6.60
N GLY A 14 32.82 21.23 -6.40
CA GLY A 14 33.01 19.87 -6.88
C GLY A 14 32.29 18.84 -6.01
N ALA A 15 31.81 17.77 -6.65
CA ALA A 15 31.28 16.60 -5.95
C ALA A 15 32.42 15.74 -5.39
N PHE A 16 32.22 15.11 -4.24
CA PHE A 16 33.15 14.11 -3.72
C PHE A 16 32.92 12.76 -4.42
N VAL A 17 34.02 12.11 -4.77
CA VAL A 17 34.08 10.83 -5.47
C VAL A 17 34.95 9.86 -4.69
N ASP A 18 34.75 8.56 -4.91
CA ASP A 18 35.59 7.55 -4.28
C ASP A 18 37.01 7.55 -4.87
N GLY A 19 37.99 7.47 -3.98
CA GLY A 19 39.40 7.33 -4.26
C GLY A 19 39.89 6.03 -3.66
N ARG A 20 40.30 5.09 -4.50
CA ARG A 20 40.87 3.80 -4.06
C ARG A 20 42.35 3.80 -4.34
N ARG A 21 43.16 3.55 -3.30
CA ARG A 21 44.61 3.46 -3.42
C ARG A 21 45.12 2.29 -2.59
N HIS A 22 46.05 1.52 -3.13
CA HIS A 22 46.80 0.57 -2.32
C HIS A 22 48.03 1.29 -1.77
N THR A 23 48.19 1.28 -0.45
CA THR A 23 49.23 2.07 0.22
C THR A 23 49.98 1.21 1.24
N GLY A 24 51.23 1.57 1.53
CA GLY A 24 52.10 0.88 2.48
C GLY A 24 52.79 -0.38 1.94
N LYS A 25 53.70 -0.95 2.75
CA LYS A 25 54.49 -2.14 2.38
C LYS A 25 53.63 -3.36 2.05
N LYS A 26 52.52 -3.52 2.76
CA LYS A 26 51.56 -4.63 2.58
C LYS A 26 50.52 -4.37 1.49
N LYS A 27 50.59 -3.23 0.78
CA LYS A 27 49.63 -2.82 -0.27
C LYS A 27 48.17 -2.95 0.18
N THR A 28 47.84 -2.46 1.38
CA THR A 28 46.46 -2.49 1.89
C THR A 28 45.59 -1.50 1.13
N LEU A 29 44.36 -1.89 0.79
CA LEU A 29 43.39 -1.02 0.12
C LEU A 29 42.91 0.06 1.09
N GLN A 30 43.21 1.31 0.76
CA GLN A 30 42.67 2.49 1.43
C GLN A 30 41.62 3.14 0.53
N VAL A 31 40.42 3.34 1.06
CA VAL A 31 39.32 4.01 0.36
C VAL A 31 39.03 5.35 1.04
N SER A 32 39.07 6.43 0.27
CA SER A 32 38.77 7.78 0.72
C SER A 32 37.75 8.45 -0.18
N TYR A 33 37.04 9.45 0.35
CA TYR A 33 36.28 10.40 -0.44
C TYR A 33 37.17 11.60 -0.73
N ARG A 34 37.25 12.00 -2.00
CA ARG A 34 38.04 13.14 -2.45
C ARG A 34 37.24 14.00 -3.40
N CYS A 35 37.49 15.31 -3.40
CA CYS A 35 36.83 16.20 -4.34
C CYS A 35 37.26 15.91 -5.79
N SER A 36 36.29 15.78 -6.69
CA SER A 36 36.50 15.55 -8.13
C SER A 36 37.30 16.67 -8.80
N THR A 37 37.07 17.93 -8.40
CA THR A 37 37.79 19.09 -8.97
C THR A 37 39.27 19.13 -8.56
N ARG A 38 39.68 18.39 -7.52
CA ARG A 38 41.10 18.25 -7.14
C ARG A 38 41.92 17.56 -8.24
N LYS A 39 41.32 16.60 -8.98
CA LYS A 39 41.98 15.93 -10.10
C LYS A 39 42.07 16.83 -11.34
N ASN A 40 41.03 17.62 -11.61
CA ASN A 40 40.87 18.32 -12.89
C ASN A 40 41.38 19.77 -12.87
N LYS A 41 41.24 20.48 -11.74
CA LYS A 41 41.54 21.92 -11.64
C LYS A 41 42.75 22.22 -10.75
N HIS A 42 43.26 21.24 -10.00
CA HIS A 42 44.37 21.35 -9.04
C HIS A 42 44.27 22.44 -7.95
N ALA A 43 43.23 23.29 -7.99
CA ALA A 43 43.01 24.41 -7.07
C ALA A 43 42.25 24.02 -5.78
N CYS A 44 41.70 22.81 -5.72
CA CYS A 44 40.96 22.34 -4.54
C CYS A 44 41.93 21.91 -3.43
N LYS A 45 41.92 22.63 -2.30
CA LYS A 45 42.73 22.36 -1.10
C LYS A 45 42.03 21.45 -0.09
N THR A 46 40.77 21.08 -0.34
CA THR A 46 39.98 20.23 0.55
C THR A 46 40.65 18.86 0.76
N MET A 47 40.79 18.48 2.04
CA MET A 47 41.44 17.23 2.44
C MET A 47 40.60 16.01 2.04
N GLU A 48 41.28 14.89 1.76
CA GLU A 48 40.59 13.62 1.53
C GLU A 48 40.18 13.02 2.88
N ILE A 49 38.95 12.53 2.96
CA ILE A 49 38.40 11.95 4.18
C ILE A 49 38.32 10.44 3.98
N ARG A 50 38.74 9.65 4.97
CA ARG A 50 38.63 8.18 4.87
C ARG A 50 37.17 7.75 4.85
N ARG A 51 36.87 6.78 4.00
CA ARG A 51 35.49 6.28 3.80
C ARG A 51 34.89 5.78 5.12
N GLU A 52 35.69 5.05 5.88
CA GLU A 52 35.25 4.43 7.14
C GLU A 52 34.65 5.44 8.12
N TYR A 53 35.22 6.65 8.24
CA TYR A 53 34.71 7.66 9.17
C TYR A 53 33.36 8.23 8.75
N ILE A 54 33.21 8.55 7.46
CA ILE A 54 31.94 9.11 6.94
C ILE A 54 30.86 8.04 6.95
N GLU A 55 31.15 6.83 6.45
CA GLU A 55 30.16 5.74 6.43
C GLU A 55 29.72 5.38 7.84
N THR A 56 30.65 5.24 8.79
CA THR A 56 30.28 4.95 10.19
C THR A 56 29.46 6.07 10.81
N PHE A 57 29.82 7.34 10.56
CA PHE A 57 29.07 8.48 11.07
C PHE A 57 27.65 8.54 10.50
N VAL A 58 27.50 8.38 9.18
CA VAL A 58 26.20 8.39 8.49
C VAL A 58 25.36 7.21 8.98
N LEU A 59 25.94 6.01 9.07
CA LEU A 59 25.22 4.83 9.56
C LEU A 59 24.77 4.97 11.02
N LYS A 60 25.62 5.51 11.90
CA LYS A 60 25.24 5.78 13.30
C LYS A 60 24.13 6.80 13.39
N THR A 61 24.28 7.93 12.71
CA THR A 61 23.26 8.98 12.68
C THR A 61 21.93 8.43 12.15
N LEU A 62 21.97 7.65 11.06
CA LEU A 62 20.78 7.01 10.52
C LEU A 62 20.17 6.01 11.50
N ALA A 63 20.98 5.21 12.20
CA ALA A 63 20.48 4.29 13.21
C ALA A 63 19.78 5.05 14.34
N ASP A 64 20.37 6.13 14.84
CA ASP A 64 19.78 6.97 15.90
C ASP A 64 18.44 7.58 15.44
N TYR A 65 18.36 8.02 14.18
CA TYR A 65 17.10 8.56 13.64
C TYR A 65 16.05 7.50 13.35
N VAL A 66 16.43 6.34 12.81
CA VAL A 66 15.48 5.29 12.39
C VAL A 66 14.97 4.49 13.58
N PHE A 67 15.85 4.21 14.55
CA PHE A 67 15.53 3.44 15.76
C PHE A 67 15.19 4.33 16.96
N ASP A 68 14.85 5.60 16.74
CA ASP A 68 14.28 6.44 17.78
C ASP A 68 12.96 5.82 18.28
N ASP A 69 12.88 5.51 19.58
CA ASP A 69 11.68 4.98 20.24
C ASP A 69 10.46 5.87 20.02
N SER A 70 10.68 7.17 19.76
CA SER A 70 9.63 8.11 19.42
C SER A 70 8.94 7.77 18.07
N LEU A 71 9.69 7.24 17.10
CA LEU A 71 9.16 6.80 15.81
C LEU A 71 8.38 5.51 15.94
N ILE A 72 8.85 4.56 16.74
CA ILE A 72 8.13 3.30 16.99
C ILE A 72 6.73 3.60 17.53
N THR A 73 6.63 4.52 18.48
CA THR A 73 5.35 4.94 19.07
C THR A 73 4.42 5.58 18.03
N LYS A 74 4.95 6.45 17.16
CA LYS A 74 4.19 7.06 16.06
C LYS A 74 3.72 6.01 15.04
N LEU A 75 4.59 5.07 14.67
CA LEU A 75 4.26 4.00 13.74
C LEU A 75 3.16 3.10 14.29
N VAL A 76 3.25 2.69 15.56
CA VAL A 76 2.21 1.90 16.23
C VAL A 76 0.88 2.66 16.28
N LYS A 77 0.90 3.97 16.55
CA LYS A 77 -0.31 4.81 16.52
C LYS A 77 -0.95 4.85 15.13
N HIS A 78 -0.16 5.06 14.09
CA HIS A 78 -0.64 5.04 12.70
C HIS A 78 -1.21 3.68 12.33
N TYR A 79 -0.50 2.59 12.67
CA TYR A 79 -0.96 1.24 12.41
C TYR A 79 -2.29 0.93 13.10
N LYS A 80 -2.43 1.30 14.38
CA LYS A 80 -3.71 1.17 15.11
C LYS A 80 -4.83 1.97 14.46
N SER A 81 -4.57 3.19 14.01
CA SER A 81 -5.59 3.99 13.30
C SER A 81 -6.02 3.35 11.98
N TYR A 82 -5.07 2.83 11.21
CA TYR A 82 -5.33 2.13 9.96
C TYR A 82 -6.13 0.84 10.17
N GLN A 83 -5.83 0.10 11.24
CA GLN A 83 -6.59 -1.10 11.59
C GLN A 83 -8.04 -0.76 11.98
N LYS A 84 -8.25 0.35 12.70
CA LYS A 84 -9.60 0.82 13.06
C LYS A 84 -10.43 1.18 11.83
N THR A 85 -9.88 1.97 10.90
CA THR A 85 -10.60 2.31 9.64
C THR A 85 -10.90 1.08 8.82
N ARG A 86 -9.93 0.16 8.68
CA ARG A 86 -10.18 -1.09 7.95
C ARG A 86 -11.24 -1.95 8.64
N SER A 87 -11.29 -1.98 9.97
CA SER A 87 -12.32 -2.71 10.70
C SER A 87 -13.72 -2.10 10.52
N SER A 88 -13.84 -0.77 10.46
CA SER A 88 -15.14 -0.12 10.20
C SER A 88 -15.64 -0.42 8.79
N ASP A 89 -14.75 -0.39 7.79
CA ASP A 89 -15.13 -0.67 6.39
C ASP A 89 -15.62 -2.11 6.23
N LEU A 90 -15.00 -3.05 6.95
CA LEU A 90 -15.42 -4.46 6.96
C LEU A 90 -16.79 -4.64 7.65
N ILE A 91 -17.06 -3.89 8.72
CA ILE A 91 -18.37 -3.93 9.41
C ILE A 91 -19.46 -3.38 8.49
N ILE A 92 -19.23 -2.24 7.85
CA ILE A 92 -20.18 -1.63 6.91
C ILE A 92 -20.49 -2.61 5.77
N LYS A 93 -19.45 -3.19 5.16
CA LYS A 93 -19.61 -4.14 4.06
C LYS A 93 -20.35 -5.42 4.48
N ARG A 94 -20.13 -5.90 5.71
CA ARG A 94 -20.89 -7.03 6.26
C ARG A 94 -22.37 -6.68 6.38
N ASP A 95 -22.68 -5.50 6.87
CA ASP A 95 -24.06 -5.07 7.10
C ASP A 95 -24.81 -4.82 5.78
N GLU A 96 -24.15 -4.25 4.77
CA GLU A 96 -24.68 -4.14 3.41
C GLU A 96 -24.99 -5.51 2.80
N LEU A 97 -24.09 -6.49 2.96
CA LEU A 97 -24.30 -7.85 2.47
C LEU A 97 -25.48 -8.52 3.18
N ARG A 98 -25.63 -8.31 4.49
CA ARG A 98 -26.79 -8.81 5.25
C ARG A 98 -28.10 -8.18 4.75
N GLN A 99 -28.13 -6.88 4.49
CA GLN A 99 -29.30 -6.23 3.92
C GLN A 99 -29.67 -6.82 2.55
N LYS A 100 -28.69 -7.03 1.66
CA LYS A 100 -28.94 -7.66 0.35
C LYS A 100 -29.51 -9.08 0.45
N ILE A 101 -29.11 -9.85 1.46
CA ILE A 101 -29.68 -11.17 1.73
C ILE A 101 -31.15 -11.03 2.13
N VAL A 102 -31.46 -10.15 3.09
CA VAL A 102 -32.84 -9.91 3.54
C VAL A 102 -33.73 -9.44 2.39
N GLU A 103 -33.28 -8.46 1.61
CA GLU A 103 -34.01 -7.97 0.43
C GLU A 103 -34.27 -9.09 -0.60
N SER A 104 -33.29 -9.97 -0.81
CA SER A 104 -33.44 -11.11 -1.71
C SER A 104 -34.46 -12.13 -1.18
N GLU A 105 -34.44 -12.42 0.13
CA GLU A 105 -35.40 -13.32 0.77
C GLU A 105 -36.83 -12.77 0.71
N GLU A 106 -37.01 -11.47 0.94
CA GLU A 106 -38.30 -10.79 0.79
C GLU A 106 -38.77 -10.80 -0.67
N GLY A 107 -37.87 -10.54 -1.60
CA GLY A 107 -38.13 -10.63 -3.04
C GLY A 107 -38.58 -12.03 -3.46
N ILE A 108 -37.94 -13.09 -2.92
CA ILE A 108 -38.33 -14.48 -3.15
C ILE A 108 -39.72 -14.75 -2.57
N LYS A 109 -39.98 -14.36 -1.31
CA LYS A 109 -41.30 -14.52 -0.67
C LYS A 109 -42.41 -13.83 -1.47
N ASN A 110 -42.18 -12.61 -1.92
CA ASN A 110 -43.13 -11.86 -2.74
C ASN A 110 -43.41 -12.55 -4.08
N ARG A 111 -42.37 -13.04 -4.76
CA ARG A 111 -42.53 -13.79 -6.02
C ARG A 111 -43.31 -15.09 -5.83
N VAL A 112 -43.00 -15.87 -4.78
CA VAL A 112 -43.72 -17.10 -4.45
C VAL A 112 -45.20 -16.79 -4.19
N ASN A 113 -45.48 -15.75 -3.40
CA ASN A 113 -46.86 -15.32 -3.12
C ASN A 113 -47.62 -14.92 -4.39
N LEU A 114 -46.98 -14.25 -5.34
CA LEU A 114 -47.58 -13.88 -6.63
C LEU A 114 -47.90 -15.11 -7.49
N ILE A 115 -47.00 -16.11 -7.53
CA ILE A 115 -47.22 -17.36 -8.28
C ILE A 115 -48.38 -18.15 -7.69
N VAL A 116 -48.49 -18.23 -6.36
CA VAL A 116 -49.59 -18.94 -5.70
C VAL A 116 -50.93 -18.25 -6.00
N LYS A 117 -50.98 -16.91 -5.92
CA LYS A 117 -52.19 -16.14 -6.25
C LYS A 117 -52.59 -16.29 -7.71
N SER A 118 -51.66 -16.12 -8.65
CA SER A 118 -51.95 -16.24 -10.08
C SER A 118 -52.36 -17.65 -10.48
N GLY A 119 -51.73 -18.68 -9.91
CA GLY A 119 -52.14 -20.07 -10.07
C GLY A 119 -53.58 -20.31 -9.63
N SER A 120 -53.98 -19.76 -8.47
CA SER A 120 -55.36 -19.83 -7.97
C SER A 120 -56.36 -19.11 -8.89
N GLU A 121 -56.00 -17.94 -9.43
CA GLU A 121 -56.86 -17.20 -10.38
C GLU A 121 -57.02 -17.95 -11.70
N ILE A 122 -55.94 -18.57 -12.22
CA ILE A 122 -55.99 -19.39 -13.44
C ILE A 122 -56.89 -20.61 -13.23
N LEU A 123 -56.77 -21.28 -12.07
CA LEU A 123 -57.63 -22.39 -11.71
C LEU A 123 -59.11 -21.96 -11.62
N ALA A 124 -59.39 -20.84 -10.96
CA ALA A 124 -60.75 -20.30 -10.87
C ALA A 124 -61.35 -19.97 -12.24
N LYS A 125 -60.56 -19.37 -13.15
CA LYS A 125 -60.99 -19.10 -14.54
C LYS A 125 -61.25 -20.36 -15.34
N LYS A 126 -60.43 -21.41 -15.16
CA LYS A 126 -60.63 -22.70 -15.81
C LYS A 126 -61.90 -23.39 -15.32
N LEU A 127 -62.19 -23.34 -14.03
CA LEU A 127 -63.41 -23.91 -13.45
C LEU A 127 -64.66 -23.22 -13.98
N SER A 128 -64.68 -21.87 -14.02
CA SER A 128 -65.84 -21.14 -14.55
C SER A 128 -66.06 -21.39 -16.05
N GLN A 129 -65.00 -21.51 -16.84
CA GLN A 129 -65.10 -21.90 -18.25
C GLN A 129 -65.78 -23.27 -18.40
N ILE A 130 -65.35 -24.27 -17.63
CA ILE A 130 -65.94 -25.62 -17.68
C ILE A 130 -67.40 -25.62 -17.24
N GLU A 131 -67.77 -24.83 -16.24
CA GLU A 131 -69.17 -24.69 -15.80
C GLU A 131 -70.04 -24.07 -16.88
N THR A 132 -69.57 -23.03 -17.57
CA THR A 132 -70.30 -22.42 -18.70
C THR A 132 -70.43 -23.36 -19.89
N GLU A 133 -69.40 -24.15 -20.19
CA GLU A 133 -69.44 -25.16 -21.26
C GLU A 133 -70.40 -26.32 -20.94
N LYS A 134 -70.49 -26.73 -19.67
CA LYS A 134 -71.44 -27.77 -19.24
C LYS A 134 -72.88 -27.28 -19.26
N ASN A 135 -73.14 -26.04 -18.82
CA ASN A 135 -74.49 -25.46 -18.88
C ASN A 135 -74.98 -25.20 -20.31
N PHE A 136 -74.08 -25.02 -21.29
CA PHE A 136 -74.45 -24.91 -22.71
C PHE A 136 -74.74 -26.26 -23.40
N ARG A 137 -74.41 -27.38 -22.76
CA ARG A 137 -74.57 -28.75 -23.29
C ARG A 137 -75.72 -29.54 -22.63
N GLY A 138 -76.46 -28.93 -21.70
CA GLY A 138 -77.71 -29.45 -21.14
C GLY A 138 -78.91 -28.69 -21.68
#